data_AF-A0A7C2KSY4-F1
#
_entry.id   AF-A0A7C2KSY4-F1
#
_cell.length_a   1.000
_cell.length_b   1.000
_cell.length_c   1.000
_cell.angle_alpha   90.00
_cell.angle_beta   90.00
_cell.angle_gamma   90.00
#
_symmetry.space_group_name_H-M   'P 1'
#
loop_
_entity.id
_entity.type
_entity.pdbx_description
1 polymer ?
#
loop_
_entity_poly.entity_id
_entity_poly.type
_entity_poly.pdbx_seq_one_letter_code
_entity_poly.pdbx_strand_id
1 'polypeptide(L)' 'MAKVLKKKAMKKVADKATKKAVAKKTVAKKSAKKVLKKVTKTVLKKKPATKKAAKKVAKKAIKKAA' A
#
# COMPACT_ATOMS: atom_id res chain seq x y z
N MET A 1 23.73 5.78 -1.34
CA MET A 1 22.58 5.03 -0.77
C MET A 1 21.27 5.67 -1.20
N ALA A 2 20.38 4.92 -1.84
CA ALA A 2 19.02 5.39 -2.11
C ALA A 2 18.31 5.67 -0.78
N LYS A 3 18.00 6.94 -0.49
CA LYS A 3 17.25 7.32 0.72
C LYS A 3 15.92 6.58 0.69
N VAL A 4 15.79 5.59 1.56
CA VAL A 4 14.53 4.85 1.75
C VAL A 4 13.45 5.86 2.09
N LEU A 5 12.26 5.73 1.48
CA LEU A 5 11.15 6.60 1.78
C LEU A 5 10.83 6.59 3.28
N LYS A 6 10.61 7.77 3.88
CA LYS A 6 10.20 7.85 5.29
C LYS A 6 8.98 6.95 5.54
N LYS A 7 8.99 6.22 6.66
CA LYS A 7 7.90 5.29 7.08
C LYS A 7 6.51 5.94 7.02
N LYS A 8 6.39 7.21 7.42
CA LYS A 8 5.13 7.99 7.33
C LYS A 8 4.62 8.10 5.89
N ALA A 9 5.50 8.35 4.92
CA ALA A 9 5.11 8.46 3.52
C ALA A 9 4.69 7.12 2.93
N MET A 10 5.34 6.02 3.31
CA MET A 10 4.91 4.67 2.92
C MET A 10 3.51 4.33 3.46
N LYS A 11 3.22 4.67 4.72
CA LYS A 11 1.88 4.53 5.32
C LYS A 11 0.83 5.34 4.55
N LYS A 12 1.11 6.61 4.21
CA LYS A 12 0.20 7.46 3.41
C LYS A 12 -0.09 6.86 2.03
N VAL A 13 0.91 6.26 1.37
CA VAL A 13 0.73 5.60 0.07
C VAL A 13 -0.16 4.37 0.18
N ALA A 14 0.07 3.52 1.19
CA ALA A 14 -0.76 2.34 1.44
C ALA A 14 -2.21 2.74 1.76
N ASP A 15 -2.43 3.74 2.61
CA ASP A 15 -3.76 4.24 2.96
C ASP A 15 -4.51 4.77 1.73
N LYS A 16 -3.87 5.64 0.94
CA LYS A 16 -4.47 6.22 -0.27
C LYS A 16 -4.77 5.16 -1.33
N ALA A 17 -3.91 4.15 -1.46
CA ALA A 17 -4.14 3.04 -2.38
C ALA A 17 -5.30 2.15 -1.93
N THR A 18 -5.39 1.84 -0.62
CA THR A 18 -6.46 1.00 -0.07
C THR A 18 -7.82 1.72 -0.14
N LYS A 19 -7.88 3.02 0.18
CA LYS A 19 -9.10 3.83 0.01
C LYS A 19 -9.58 3.87 -1.44
N LYS A 20 -8.67 4.04 -2.40
CA LYS A 20 -9.01 3.97 -3.84
C LYS A 20 -9.50 2.58 -4.24
N ALA A 21 -8.95 1.52 -3.66
CA ALA A 21 -9.38 0.15 -3.93
C ALA A 21 -10.80 -0.12 -3.39
N VAL A 22 -11.13 0.39 -2.20
CA VAL A 22 -12.49 0.33 -1.64
C VAL A 22 -13.47 1.15 -2.48
N ALA A 23 -13.10 2.37 -2.88
CA ALA A 23 -13.94 3.21 -3.73
C ALA A 23 -14.24 2.57 -5.10
N LYS A 24 -13.25 1.85 -5.67
CA LYS A 24 -13.43 1.07 -6.90
C LYS A 24 -14.13 -0.28 -6.69
N LYS A 25 -14.67 -0.56 -5.50
CA LYS A 25 -15.26 -1.84 -5.09
C LYS A 25 -14.37 -3.08 -5.24
N THR A 26 -13.08 -2.92 -5.55
CA THR A 26 -12.10 -4.01 -5.62
C THR A 26 -11.80 -4.64 -4.26
N VAL A 27 -12.05 -3.91 -3.16
CA VAL A 27 -11.88 -4.41 -1.79
C VAL A 27 -13.13 -4.06 -1.00
N ALA A 28 -13.76 -5.05 -0.36
CA ALA A 28 -14.90 -4.81 0.50
C ALA A 28 -14.52 -3.92 1.70
N LYS A 29 -15.42 -3.02 2.11
CA LYS A 29 -15.18 -2.09 3.24
C LYS A 29 -14.87 -2.86 4.54
N LYS A 30 -15.50 -4.03 4.75
CA LYS A 30 -15.25 -4.94 5.88
C LYS A 30 -13.82 -5.49 5.91
N SER A 31 -13.22 -5.75 4.74
CA SER A 31 -11.85 -6.30 4.64
C SER A 31 -10.77 -5.21 4.53
N ALA A 32 -11.14 -3.95 4.30
CA ALA A 32 -10.22 -2.83 4.10
C ALA A 32 -9.15 -2.70 5.19
N LYS A 33 -9.50 -2.89 6.47
CA LYS A 33 -8.55 -2.83 7.60
C LYS A 33 -7.52 -3.96 7.54
N LYS A 34 -7.93 -5.18 7.17
CA LYS A 34 -7.05 -6.34 6.98
C LYS A 34 -6.13 -6.13 5.77
N VAL A 35 -6.68 -5.67 4.64
CA VAL A 35 -5.92 -5.36 3.43
C VAL A 35 -4.89 -4.26 3.69
N LEU A 36 -5.26 -3.18 4.38
CA LEU A 36 -4.34 -2.10 4.75
C LEU A 36 -3.15 -2.62 5.57
N LYS A 37 -3.40 -3.47 6.58
CA LYS A 37 -2.33 -4.09 7.39
C LYS A 37 -1.39 -4.95 6.53
N LYS A 38 -1.92 -5.77 5.61
CA LYS A 38 -1.10 -6.57 4.68
C LYS A 38 -0.27 -5.68 3.74
N VAL A 39 -0.90 -4.70 3.08
CA VAL A 39 -0.24 -3.80 2.13
C VAL A 39 0.85 -2.97 2.81
N THR A 40 0.59 -2.42 4.00
CA THR A 40 1.59 -1.67 4.77
C THR A 40 2.80 -2.53 5.13
N LYS A 41 2.60 -3.76 5.63
CA LYS A 41 3.72 -4.69 5.89
C LYS A 41 4.53 -4.98 4.62
N THR A 42 3.88 -5.22 3.49
CA THR A 42 4.55 -5.51 2.21
C THR A 42 5.35 -4.32 1.69
N VAL A 43 4.79 -3.11 1.74
CA VAL A 43 5.49 -1.89 1.31
C VAL A 43 6.69 -1.60 2.21
N LEU A 44 6.57 -1.81 3.53
CA LEU A 44 7.67 -1.63 4.47
C LEU A 44 8.80 -2.65 4.26
N LYS A 45 8.47 -3.94 4.04
CA LYS A 45 9.47 -4.97 3.73
C LYS A 45 10.25 -4.67 2.46
N LYS A 46 9.59 -4.15 1.42
CA LYS A 46 10.24 -3.84 0.13
C LYS A 46 11.09 -2.57 0.14
N LYS A 47 11.04 -1.76 1.19
CA LYS A 47 11.84 -0.53 1.37
C LYS A 47 11.99 0.31 0.08
N PRO A 48 10.90 0.70 -0.60
CA PRO A 48 11.00 1.44 -1.86
C PRO A 48 11.71 2.78 -1.65
N ALA A 49 12.61 3.12 -2.58
CA ALA A 49 13.33 4.39 -2.58
C ALA A 49 12.46 5.58 -3.03
N THR A 50 11.42 5.35 -3.85
CA THR A 50 10.61 6.42 -4.46
C THR A 50 9.11 6.22 -4.29
N LYS A 51 8.34 7.32 -4.36
CA LYS A 51 6.86 7.26 -4.23
C LYS A 51 6.24 6.44 -5.36
N LYS A 52 6.81 6.51 -6.56
CA LYS A 52 6.37 5.70 -7.72
C LYS A 52 6.54 4.21 -7.44
N ALA A 53 7.70 3.79 -6.91
CA ALA A 53 7.96 2.41 -6.53
C ALA A 53 6.99 1.94 -5.43
N ALA A 54 6.80 2.75 -4.38
CA ALA A 54 5.85 2.44 -3.31
C ALA A 54 4.41 2.24 -3.83
N LYS A 55 3.98 3.07 -4.80
CA LYS A 55 2.65 2.97 -5.42
C LYS A 55 2.49 1.69 -6.26
N LYS A 56 3.53 1.28 -7.01
CA LYS A 56 3.55 0.01 -7.76
C LYS A 56 3.45 -1.18 -6.82
N VAL A 57 4.24 -1.19 -5.74
CA VAL A 57 4.20 -2.25 -4.71
C VAL A 57 2.83 -2.31 -4.04
N ALA A 58 2.27 -1.16 -3.65
CA ALA A 58 0.95 -1.10 -3.03
C ALA A 58 -0.15 -1.64 -3.96
N LYS A 59 -0.16 -1.27 -5.25
CA LYS A 59 -1.11 -1.82 -6.23
C LYS A 59 -1.00 -3.34 -6.37
N LYS A 60 0.22 -3.88 -6.50
CA LYS A 60 0.45 -5.33 -6.57
C LYS A 60 -0.01 -6.04 -5.29
N ALA A 61 0.26 -5.45 -4.13
CA ALA A 61 -0.16 -5.99 -2.84
C ALA A 61 -1.68 -5.98 -2.67
N ILE A 62 -2.37 -4.94 -3.14
CA ILE A 62 -3.84 -4.88 -3.14
C ILE A 62 -4.41 -5.96 -4.06
N LYS A 63 -3.88 -6.13 -5.28
CA LYS A 63 -4.35 -7.17 -6.22
C LYS A 63 -4.17 -8.59 -5.67
N LYS A 64 -3.15 -8.84 -4.85
CA LYS A 64 -2.93 -10.13 -4.16
C LYS A 64 -3.74 -10.31 -2.88
N ALA A 65 -4.35 -9.25 -2.36
CA ALA A 65 -5.05 -9.24 -1.07
C ALA A 65 -6.56 -8.98 -1.19
N ALA A 66 -7.01 -8.55 -2.37
CA ALA A 66 -8.39 -8.51 -2.80
C ALA A 66 -8.87 -9.94 -3.08
#